data_AF-A0A4S4NPY4-F1
#
_entry.id   AF-A0A4S4NPY4-F1
#
_cell.length_a   1.000
_cell.length_b   1.000
_cell.length_c   1.000
_cell.angle_alpha   90.00
_cell.angle_beta   90.00
_cell.angle_gamma   90.00
#
_symmetry.space_group_name_H-M   'P 1'
#
loop_
_entity.id
_entity.type
_entity.pdbx_description
1 polymer ?
#
loop_
_entity_poly.entity_id
_entity_poly.type
_entity_poly.pdbx_seq_one_letter_code
_entity_poly.pdbx_strand_id
1 'polypeptide(L)'
;MSSTDLDLTSYLNGDFTAANAFFVPVNLETPTEEKVTAETPVLPEITEEVLAPSYRLRDYEDKTFESQLKAAILANPVWAKLYRSKKLSVGLVDLRDETNPRFATLNGKHMMYAASLPKIAVLAAAHDAIERGELKETPEIKADMRLMIAKSNNAATTRMIDRVSFEHIERTMRDPRHELYDPKNGGGLWVGKRYAAGGRRYPDPMKGISHAATTDQICRYFYLLANGRLVSPESSEKMMSYLVDPELHHKFVNTLDRVAPRAKVYRKSGSWSVYHADCALVQDADRNYIMTALVEDPAGEQIIRELGEVMDRLAQN
;
A
#
# COMPACT_ATOMS: atom_id res chain seq x y z
N MET A 1 -24.55 -1.98 -50.13
CA MET A 1 -25.08 -3.33 -49.83
C MET A 1 -23.89 -4.24 -49.58
N SER A 2 -24.00 -5.03 -48.51
CA SER A 2 -23.25 -6.26 -48.19
C SER A 2 -21.74 -6.18 -47.88
N SER A 3 -21.47 -6.64 -46.65
CA SER A 3 -20.30 -7.38 -46.16
C SER A 3 -19.88 -8.53 -47.10
N THR A 4 -18.71 -9.16 -47.02
CA THR A 4 -18.11 -9.86 -45.86
C THR A 4 -16.70 -10.36 -46.25
N ASP A 5 -15.81 -10.34 -45.26
CA ASP A 5 -14.82 -11.36 -44.86
C ASP A 5 -13.65 -11.79 -45.77
N LEU A 6 -12.44 -11.55 -45.24
CA LEU A 6 -11.17 -12.16 -45.64
C LEU A 6 -11.01 -13.51 -44.91
N ASP A 7 -10.85 -14.57 -45.70
CA ASP A 7 -10.46 -15.90 -45.23
C ASP A 7 -8.94 -16.09 -45.42
N LEU A 8 -8.27 -16.42 -44.33
CA LEU A 8 -6.83 -16.70 -44.23
C LEU A 8 -6.67 -18.21 -44.06
N THR A 9 -6.50 -18.95 -45.15
CA THR A 9 -5.98 -20.31 -45.05
C THR A 9 -5.07 -20.67 -46.23
N SER A 10 -3.99 -21.35 -45.88
CA SER A 10 -3.12 -22.18 -46.72
C SER A 10 -2.10 -21.50 -47.63
N TYR A 11 -0.97 -21.17 -47.01
CA TYR A 11 0.33 -21.64 -47.51
C TYR A 11 0.24 -23.08 -48.02
N LEU A 12 0.82 -23.34 -49.19
CA LEU A 12 1.83 -24.39 -49.48
C LEU A 12 1.88 -24.69 -50.99
N ASN A 13 3.09 -25.02 -51.45
CA ASN A 13 3.51 -25.43 -52.80
C ASN A 13 3.88 -24.25 -53.72
N GLY A 14 5.08 -24.12 -54.29
CA GLY A 14 6.26 -24.98 -54.37
C GLY A 14 7.19 -24.39 -55.46
N ASP A 15 8.45 -24.80 -55.41
CA ASP A 15 9.45 -24.77 -56.48
C ASP A 15 10.25 -23.47 -56.76
N PHE A 16 11.45 -23.42 -56.16
CA PHE A 16 12.61 -22.66 -56.68
C PHE A 16 13.69 -23.63 -57.15
N THR A 17 14.08 -23.50 -58.41
CA THR A 17 15.19 -24.23 -59.05
C THR A 17 16.54 -23.53 -58.82
N ALA A 18 17.57 -24.34 -58.60
CA ALA A 18 18.94 -23.97 -58.26
C ALA A 18 19.74 -23.32 -59.41
N ALA A 19 20.60 -22.36 -59.07
CA ALA A 19 21.78 -22.01 -59.85
C ALA A 19 22.93 -21.57 -58.91
N ASN A 20 24.11 -22.11 -59.20
CA ASN A 20 25.33 -22.12 -58.40
C ASN A 20 25.98 -20.74 -58.20
N ALA A 21 26.58 -20.52 -57.01
CA ALA A 21 27.73 -19.63 -56.87
C ALA A 21 28.63 -20.02 -55.67
N PHE A 22 29.85 -20.43 -56.01
CA PHE A 22 31.13 -20.27 -55.29
C PHE A 22 31.18 -20.41 -53.76
N PHE A 23 31.72 -21.54 -53.30
CA PHE A 23 32.26 -21.71 -51.95
C PHE A 23 33.66 -21.07 -51.85
N VAL A 24 33.79 -20.05 -51.00
CA VAL A 24 35.06 -19.63 -50.40
C VAL A 24 34.97 -20.02 -48.92
N PRO A 25 35.87 -20.85 -48.37
CA PRO A 25 35.84 -21.14 -46.95
C PRO A 25 36.36 -19.92 -46.18
N VAL A 26 35.44 -19.13 -45.62
CA VAL A 26 35.77 -18.15 -44.59
C VAL A 26 35.84 -18.89 -43.27
N ASN A 27 37.03 -18.90 -42.68
CA ASN A 27 37.27 -19.44 -41.34
C ASN A 27 36.54 -18.54 -40.34
N LEU A 28 35.37 -18.95 -39.87
CA LEU A 28 34.65 -18.30 -38.78
C LEU A 28 35.29 -18.75 -37.46
N GLU A 29 36.30 -18.02 -37.01
CA GLU A 29 36.61 -18.01 -35.58
C GLU A 29 35.43 -17.34 -34.87
N THR A 30 34.62 -18.15 -34.19
CA THR A 30 33.60 -17.68 -33.27
C THR A 30 34.27 -16.87 -32.15
N PRO A 31 33.92 -15.60 -31.92
CA PRO A 31 34.36 -14.89 -30.74
C PRO A 31 33.84 -15.65 -29.52
N THR A 32 34.73 -16.07 -28.63
CA THR A 32 34.37 -16.50 -27.29
C THR A 32 33.61 -15.37 -26.61
N GLU A 33 32.32 -15.58 -26.33
CA GLU A 33 31.54 -14.74 -25.43
C GLU A 33 32.23 -14.74 -24.06
N GLU A 34 32.91 -13.65 -23.71
CA GLU A 34 33.19 -13.35 -22.32
C GLU A 34 31.85 -13.15 -21.62
N LYS A 35 31.44 -14.13 -20.82
CA LYS A 35 30.39 -13.97 -19.84
C LYS A 35 30.84 -12.88 -18.87
N VAL A 36 30.37 -11.66 -19.08
CA VAL A 36 30.32 -10.64 -18.04
C VAL A 36 29.33 -11.15 -16.99
N THR A 37 29.85 -11.84 -15.98
CA THR A 37 29.11 -12.11 -14.76
C THR A 37 28.83 -10.77 -14.11
N ALA A 38 27.60 -10.27 -14.26
CA ALA A 38 27.10 -9.19 -13.43
C ALA A 38 27.21 -9.65 -11.98
N GLU A 39 28.12 -9.03 -11.21
CA GLU A 39 28.18 -9.22 -9.78
C GLU A 39 26.84 -8.79 -9.20
N THR A 40 26.07 -9.75 -8.68
CA THR A 40 24.90 -9.46 -7.85
C THR A 40 25.40 -8.59 -6.71
N PRO A 41 24.85 -7.38 -6.49
CA PRO A 41 25.24 -6.57 -5.35
C PRO A 41 24.91 -7.37 -4.10
N VAL A 42 25.94 -7.81 -3.39
CA VAL A 42 25.79 -8.43 -2.08
C VAL A 42 25.36 -7.32 -1.15
N LEU A 43 24.05 -7.28 -0.86
CA LEU A 43 23.52 -6.42 0.19
C LEU A 43 24.29 -6.73 1.49
N PRO A 44 24.69 -5.73 2.27
CA PRO A 44 25.28 -5.98 3.57
C PRO A 44 24.29 -6.82 4.38
N GLU A 45 24.77 -7.95 4.88
CA GLU A 45 24.01 -8.84 5.76
C GLU A 45 23.74 -8.07 7.06
N ILE A 46 22.55 -7.50 7.19
CA ILE A 46 22.15 -6.78 8.40
C ILE A 46 21.89 -7.85 9.46
N THR A 47 22.79 -7.96 10.43
CA THR A 47 22.66 -8.88 11.56
C THR A 47 21.38 -8.57 12.35
N GLU A 48 20.67 -9.62 12.80
CA GLU A 48 19.42 -9.50 13.59
C GLU A 48 19.58 -8.61 14.84
N GLU A 49 20.81 -8.42 15.32
CA GLU A 49 21.14 -7.56 16.47
C GLU A 49 20.88 -6.06 16.26
N VAL A 50 20.60 -5.58 15.03
CA VAL A 50 20.29 -4.16 14.77
C VAL A 50 18.79 -3.83 14.93
N LEU A 51 17.91 -4.82 15.06
CA LEU A 51 16.48 -4.59 15.31
C LEU A 51 16.20 -4.49 16.81
N ALA A 52 16.42 -3.31 17.39
CA ALA A 52 16.04 -3.03 18.77
C ALA A 52 14.57 -3.41 19.09
N PRO A 53 14.27 -3.93 20.29
CA PRO A 53 12.92 -4.32 20.71
C PRO A 53 11.87 -3.18 20.80
N SER A 54 12.23 -1.90 20.62
CA SER A 54 11.29 -0.75 20.64
C SER A 54 10.51 -0.55 19.33
N TYR A 55 10.62 -1.50 18.39
CA TYR A 55 10.31 -1.30 16.97
C TYR A 55 8.99 -1.91 16.49
N ARG A 56 8.27 -2.61 17.36
CA ARG A 56 7.01 -3.26 16.99
C ARG A 56 5.88 -2.52 17.69
N LEU A 57 5.07 -1.78 16.93
CA LEU A 57 3.85 -1.14 17.45
C LEU A 57 2.97 -2.10 18.29
N ARG A 58 3.04 -3.41 18.01
CA ARG A 58 2.32 -4.46 18.75
C ARG A 58 2.75 -4.60 20.21
N ASP A 59 3.97 -4.19 20.56
CA ASP A 59 4.45 -4.24 21.94
C ASP A 59 3.79 -3.16 22.80
N TYR A 60 3.16 -2.18 22.15
CA TYR A 60 2.39 -1.08 22.74
C TYR A 60 0.89 -1.34 22.77
N GLU A 61 0.44 -2.60 22.57
CA GLU A 61 -0.96 -2.97 22.72
C GLU A 61 -1.48 -2.62 24.12
N ASP A 62 -2.42 -1.67 24.21
CA ASP A 62 -3.04 -1.23 25.46
C ASP A 62 -4.45 -1.81 25.57
N LYS A 63 -4.64 -2.74 26.52
CA LYS A 63 -5.92 -3.43 26.73
C LYS A 63 -7.02 -2.53 27.28
N THR A 64 -6.67 -1.48 28.00
CA THR A 64 -7.65 -0.47 28.45
C THR A 64 -8.11 0.36 27.25
N PHE A 65 -7.17 0.80 26.41
CA PHE A 65 -7.47 1.56 25.21
C PHE A 65 -8.29 0.74 24.20
N GLU A 66 -7.94 -0.53 23.99
CA GLU A 66 -8.72 -1.46 23.17
C GLU A 66 -10.14 -1.66 23.71
N SER A 67 -10.28 -1.77 25.03
CA SER A 67 -11.60 -1.90 25.68
C SER A 67 -12.47 -0.65 25.51
N GLN A 68 -11.87 0.54 25.61
CA GLN A 68 -12.57 1.81 25.36
C GLN A 68 -13.02 1.93 23.90
N LEU A 69 -12.12 1.63 22.94
CA LEU A 69 -12.44 1.59 21.52
C LEU A 69 -13.57 0.59 21.25
N LYS A 70 -13.48 -0.62 21.83
CA LYS A 70 -14.51 -1.66 21.70
C LYS A 70 -15.86 -1.21 22.28
N ALA A 71 -15.88 -0.60 23.45
CA ALA A 71 -17.11 -0.09 24.05
C ALA A 71 -17.77 0.96 23.14
N ALA A 72 -16.99 1.88 22.58
CA ALA A 72 -17.50 2.89 21.65
C ALA A 72 -18.08 2.27 20.36
N ILE A 73 -17.43 1.25 19.81
CA ILE A 73 -17.95 0.51 18.64
C ILE A 73 -19.24 -0.25 18.98
N LEU A 74 -19.30 -0.89 20.15
CA LEU A 74 -20.46 -1.70 20.55
C LEU A 74 -21.68 -0.86 20.94
N ALA A 75 -21.50 0.42 21.29
CA ALA A 75 -22.58 1.33 21.62
C ALA A 75 -23.49 1.65 20.41
N ASN A 76 -22.98 1.53 19.18
CA ASN A 76 -23.78 1.66 17.97
C ASN A 76 -24.19 0.26 17.46
N PRO A 77 -25.49 -0.09 17.41
CA PRO A 77 -25.94 -1.43 16.99
C PRO A 77 -25.51 -1.84 15.58
N VAL A 78 -25.43 -0.88 14.64
CA VAL A 78 -24.99 -1.13 13.26
C VAL A 78 -23.50 -1.49 13.24
N TRP A 79 -22.67 -0.69 13.92
CA TRP A 79 -21.23 -0.95 13.99
C TRP A 79 -20.93 -2.23 14.75
N ALA A 80 -21.66 -2.51 15.83
CA ALA A 80 -21.54 -3.76 16.59
C ALA A 80 -21.82 -4.99 15.71
N LYS A 81 -22.83 -4.93 14.85
CA LYS A 81 -23.14 -5.99 13.87
C LYS A 81 -21.99 -6.17 12.87
N LEU A 82 -21.50 -5.08 12.27
CA LEU A 82 -20.40 -5.13 11.29
C LEU A 82 -19.10 -5.65 11.92
N TYR A 83 -18.77 -5.22 13.14
CA TYR A 83 -17.62 -5.68 13.89
C TYR A 83 -17.69 -7.20 14.14
N ARG A 84 -18.84 -7.69 14.63
CA ARG A 84 -19.04 -9.13 14.90
C ARG A 84 -18.96 -9.97 13.62
N SER A 85 -19.43 -9.45 12.49
CA SER A 85 -19.36 -10.12 11.20
C SER A 85 -18.04 -9.88 10.45
N LYS A 86 -17.02 -9.29 11.09
CA LYS A 86 -15.71 -8.94 10.49
C LYS A 86 -15.79 -8.02 9.26
N LYS A 87 -16.89 -7.27 9.12
CA LYS A 87 -17.11 -6.25 8.08
C LYS A 87 -16.72 -4.84 8.51
N LEU A 88 -16.34 -4.66 9.78
CA LEU A 88 -15.73 -3.46 10.31
C LEU A 88 -14.43 -3.85 11.00
N SER A 89 -13.32 -3.23 10.60
CA SER A 89 -12.05 -3.29 11.29
C SER A 89 -11.57 -1.86 11.55
N VAL A 90 -11.08 -1.59 12.76
CA VAL A 90 -10.59 -0.26 13.16
C VAL A 90 -9.27 -0.38 13.90
N GLY A 91 -8.44 0.66 13.82
CA GLY A 91 -7.21 0.78 14.58
C GLY A 91 -6.95 2.22 15.00
N LEU A 92 -6.43 2.40 16.21
CA LEU A 92 -6.11 3.69 16.80
C LEU A 92 -4.75 3.59 17.51
N VAL A 93 -3.89 4.57 17.28
CA VAL A 93 -2.60 4.71 17.96
C VAL A 93 -2.52 6.11 18.54
N ASP A 94 -2.38 6.23 19.85
CA ASP A 94 -2.03 7.49 20.51
C ASP A 94 -0.51 7.63 20.56
N LEU A 95 0.00 8.73 20.02
CA LEU A 95 1.43 9.06 19.90
C LEU A 95 1.81 10.31 20.71
N ARG A 96 0.95 10.79 21.62
CA ARG A 96 1.27 11.98 22.43
C ARG A 96 2.46 11.75 23.36
N ASP A 97 2.58 10.53 23.89
CA ASP A 97 3.81 10.05 24.53
C ASP A 97 4.61 9.27 23.49
N GLU A 98 5.66 9.89 22.95
CA GLU A 98 6.51 9.30 21.91
C GLU A 98 7.28 8.06 22.40
N THR A 99 7.47 7.92 23.71
CA THR A 99 8.21 6.80 24.32
C THR A 99 7.31 5.63 24.68
N ASN A 100 6.04 5.92 24.98
CA ASN A 100 5.05 4.93 25.38
C ASN A 100 3.71 5.15 24.63
N PRO A 101 3.68 4.97 23.30
CA PRO A 101 2.45 5.04 22.54
C PRO A 101 1.43 4.00 23.04
N ARG A 102 0.15 4.25 22.81
CA ARG A 102 -0.94 3.31 23.13
C ARG A 102 -1.56 2.82 21.84
N PHE A 103 -1.60 1.51 21.65
CA PHE A 103 -2.11 0.89 20.42
C PHE A 103 -3.33 0.02 20.71
N ALA A 104 -4.38 0.20 19.90
CA ALA A 104 -5.61 -0.57 19.99
C ALA A 104 -6.14 -0.91 18.59
N THR A 105 -6.56 -2.15 18.37
CA THR A 105 -7.26 -2.55 17.14
C THR A 105 -8.43 -3.48 17.41
N LEU A 106 -9.44 -3.40 16.55
CA LEU A 106 -10.57 -4.31 16.55
C LEU A 106 -10.65 -4.96 15.18
N ASN A 107 -10.58 -6.30 15.15
CA ASN A 107 -10.37 -7.07 13.92
C ASN A 107 -9.04 -6.71 13.22
N GLY A 108 -8.04 -6.31 14.01
CA GLY A 108 -6.72 -5.83 13.59
C GLY A 108 -6.03 -6.65 12.51
N LYS A 109 -6.07 -7.98 12.68
CA LYS A 109 -5.41 -8.97 11.79
C LYS A 109 -6.32 -9.53 10.69
N HIS A 110 -7.54 -9.00 10.55
CA HIS A 110 -8.46 -9.48 9.52
C HIS A 110 -8.17 -8.81 8.17
N MET A 111 -7.80 -9.62 7.17
CA MET A 111 -7.62 -9.15 5.79
C MET A 111 -8.94 -8.75 5.17
N MET A 112 -8.99 -7.53 4.67
CA MET A 112 -10.13 -7.00 3.95
C MET A 112 -9.69 -6.43 2.60
N TYR A 113 -10.61 -6.42 1.64
CA TYR A 113 -10.43 -5.61 0.44
C TYR A 113 -10.51 -4.13 0.80
N ALA A 114 -9.44 -3.39 0.53
CA ALA A 114 -9.27 -2.01 0.99
C ALA A 114 -9.32 -0.97 -0.14
N ALA A 115 -9.85 -1.38 -1.31
CA ALA A 115 -9.99 -0.53 -2.49
C ALA A 115 -8.68 0.22 -2.84
N SER A 116 -8.69 1.55 -2.83
CA SER A 116 -7.52 2.39 -3.15
C SER A 116 -6.60 2.70 -1.96
N LEU A 117 -6.89 2.22 -0.74
CA LEU A 117 -6.01 2.47 0.41
C LEU A 117 -4.61 1.87 0.21
N PRO A 118 -4.44 0.62 -0.30
CA PRO A 118 -3.13 0.01 -0.50
C PRO A 118 -2.19 0.74 -1.49
N LYS A 119 -2.61 1.86 -2.10
CA LYS A 119 -1.71 2.77 -2.83
C LYS A 119 -0.55 3.29 -1.97
N ILE A 120 -0.69 3.29 -0.64
CA ILE A 120 0.42 3.58 0.28
C ILE A 120 1.55 2.53 0.19
N ALA A 121 1.23 1.28 -0.17
CA ALA A 121 2.24 0.25 -0.42
C ALA A 121 3.03 0.54 -1.71
N VAL A 122 2.35 1.04 -2.75
CA VAL A 122 3.01 1.49 -3.99
C VAL A 122 3.94 2.67 -3.71
N LEU A 123 3.51 3.60 -2.86
CA LEU A 123 4.34 4.74 -2.44
C LEU A 123 5.61 4.28 -1.72
N ALA A 124 5.49 3.39 -0.73
CA ALA A 124 6.65 2.86 -0.02
C ALA A 124 7.59 2.07 -0.94
N ALA A 125 7.04 1.26 -1.84
CA ALA A 125 7.83 0.50 -2.81
C ALA A 125 8.56 1.42 -3.80
N ALA A 126 7.95 2.53 -4.23
CA ALA A 126 8.62 3.51 -5.06
C ALA A 126 9.81 4.16 -4.35
N HIS A 127 9.67 4.51 -3.07
CA HIS A 127 10.76 5.06 -2.28
C HIS A 127 11.88 4.05 -1.99
N ASP A 128 11.53 2.81 -1.67
CA ASP A 128 12.50 1.72 -1.53
C ASP A 128 13.25 1.44 -2.84
N ALA A 129 12.56 1.47 -4.00
CA ALA A 129 13.20 1.36 -5.31
C ALA A 129 14.11 2.56 -5.63
N ILE A 130 13.73 3.78 -5.22
CA ILE A 130 14.57 4.98 -5.39
C ILE A 130 15.88 4.85 -4.61
N GLU A 131 15.82 4.43 -3.34
CA GLU A 131 17.03 4.26 -2.51
C GLU A 131 17.95 3.16 -3.02
N ARG A 132 17.38 2.11 -3.64
CA ARG A 132 18.13 1.02 -4.26
C ARG A 132 18.71 1.39 -5.63
N GLY A 133 18.40 2.57 -6.16
CA GLY A 133 18.80 2.97 -7.51
C GLY A 133 18.03 2.25 -8.64
N GLU A 134 16.97 1.52 -8.30
CA GLU A 134 16.09 0.78 -9.22
C GLU A 134 15.09 1.72 -9.91
N LEU A 135 14.75 2.85 -9.27
CA LEU A 135 13.87 3.88 -9.81
C LEU A 135 14.53 5.26 -9.70
N LYS A 136 14.75 5.93 -10.83
CA LYS A 136 15.24 7.31 -10.80
C LYS A 136 14.14 8.26 -10.36
N GLU A 137 14.36 9.05 -9.31
CA GLU A 137 13.38 10.07 -8.90
C GLU A 137 13.38 11.24 -9.90
N THR A 138 12.32 11.35 -10.71
CA THR A 138 12.12 12.45 -11.67
C THR A 138 10.90 13.30 -11.32
N PRO A 139 10.76 14.53 -11.87
CA PRO A 139 9.56 15.35 -11.66
C PRO A 139 8.25 14.62 -12.00
N GLU A 140 8.25 13.80 -13.06
CA GLU A 140 7.08 13.01 -13.48
C GLU A 140 6.72 11.95 -12.44
N ILE A 141 7.70 11.30 -11.81
CA ILE A 141 7.50 10.32 -10.75
C ILE A 141 6.95 10.99 -9.48
N LYS A 142 7.49 12.16 -9.10
CA LYS A 142 6.95 12.94 -7.97
C LYS A 142 5.49 13.34 -8.22
N ALA A 143 5.19 13.82 -9.43
CA ALA A 143 3.83 14.20 -9.82
C ALA A 143 2.87 13.00 -9.78
N ASP A 144 3.29 11.84 -10.30
CA ASP A 144 2.48 10.62 -10.26
C ASP A 144 2.25 10.12 -8.84
N MET A 145 3.25 10.17 -7.96
CA MET A 145 3.10 9.81 -6.55
C MET A 145 2.14 10.75 -5.81
N ARG A 146 2.29 12.08 -6.00
CA ARG A 146 1.36 13.06 -5.42
C ARG A 146 -0.07 12.84 -5.91
N LEU A 147 -0.25 12.68 -7.22
CA LEU A 147 -1.57 12.49 -7.83
C LEU A 147 -2.24 11.16 -7.42
N MET A 148 -1.43 10.10 -7.27
CA MET A 148 -1.85 8.79 -6.76
C MET A 148 -2.38 8.88 -5.32
N ILE A 149 -1.73 9.66 -4.46
CA ILE A 149 -2.07 9.73 -3.04
C ILE A 149 -3.19 10.75 -2.79
N ALA A 150 -2.99 12.00 -3.20
CA ALA A 150 -3.86 13.14 -2.88
C ALA A 150 -5.26 13.02 -3.51
N LYS A 151 -5.31 12.67 -4.80
CA LYS A 151 -6.56 12.54 -5.57
C LYS A 151 -6.98 11.08 -5.79
N SER A 152 -6.23 10.12 -5.25
CA SER A 152 -6.47 8.70 -5.48
C SER A 152 -6.51 8.32 -6.97
N ASN A 153 -5.73 8.97 -7.83
CA ASN A 153 -5.83 8.81 -9.28
C ASN A 153 -5.36 7.43 -9.76
N ASN A 154 -6.24 6.68 -10.41
CA ASN A 154 -5.99 5.32 -10.86
C ASN A 154 -4.96 5.20 -12.01
N ALA A 155 -4.92 6.17 -12.92
CA ALA A 155 -3.97 6.15 -14.03
C ALA A 155 -2.53 6.40 -13.54
N ALA A 156 -2.34 7.37 -12.65
CA ALA A 156 -1.06 7.62 -11.99
C ALA A 156 -0.60 6.42 -11.17
N THR A 157 -1.51 5.78 -10.42
CA THR A 157 -1.18 4.55 -9.69
C THR A 157 -0.76 3.43 -10.64
N THR A 158 -1.44 3.27 -11.77
CA THR A 158 -1.11 2.22 -12.74
C THR A 158 0.27 2.45 -13.34
N ARG A 159 0.62 3.69 -13.71
CA ARG A 159 1.98 4.03 -14.14
C ARG A 159 3.03 3.76 -13.05
N MET A 160 2.75 4.08 -11.79
CA MET A 160 3.67 3.78 -10.69
C MET A 160 3.86 2.27 -10.50
N ILE A 161 2.78 1.49 -10.49
CA ILE A 161 2.84 0.02 -10.46
C ILE A 161 3.65 -0.52 -11.63
N ASP A 162 3.52 0.05 -12.83
CA ASP A 162 4.26 -0.41 -14.00
C ASP A 162 5.75 -0.08 -13.93
N ARG A 163 6.13 0.98 -13.20
CA ARG A 163 7.53 1.34 -12.95
C ARG A 163 8.17 0.47 -11.86
N VAL A 164 7.43 0.15 -10.79
CA VAL A 164 7.98 -0.62 -9.65
C VAL A 164 7.69 -2.12 -9.72
N SER A 165 6.72 -2.58 -10.49
CA SER A 165 6.22 -3.97 -10.54
C SER A 165 5.54 -4.46 -9.24
N PHE A 166 4.83 -5.59 -9.33
CA PHE A 166 4.18 -6.21 -8.16
C PHE A 166 5.21 -6.86 -7.23
N GLU A 167 6.28 -7.40 -7.79
CA GLU A 167 7.35 -8.10 -7.09
C GLU A 167 8.13 -7.15 -6.17
N HIS A 168 8.43 -5.91 -6.60
CA HIS A 168 9.06 -4.95 -5.69
C HIS A 168 8.10 -4.46 -4.62
N ILE A 169 6.81 -4.30 -4.93
CA ILE A 169 5.80 -3.99 -3.90
C ILE A 169 5.75 -5.11 -2.86
N GLU A 170 5.74 -6.37 -3.28
CA GLU A 170 5.81 -7.50 -2.35
C GLU A 170 7.12 -7.49 -1.55
N ARG A 171 8.27 -7.29 -2.22
CA ARG A 171 9.59 -7.24 -1.58
C ARG A 171 9.62 -6.21 -0.47
N THR A 172 9.13 -5.00 -0.72
CA THR A 172 9.01 -3.97 0.31
C THR A 172 8.02 -4.41 1.39
N MET A 173 6.80 -4.85 1.05
CA MET A 173 5.81 -5.18 2.10
C MET A 173 6.25 -6.36 2.99
N ARG A 174 7.01 -7.32 2.46
CA ARG A 174 7.52 -8.49 3.19
C ARG A 174 8.91 -8.29 3.79
N ASP A 175 9.50 -7.11 3.66
CA ASP A 175 10.83 -6.84 4.19
C ASP A 175 10.85 -7.12 5.71
N PRO A 176 11.78 -7.95 6.21
CA PRO A 176 11.82 -8.37 7.62
C PRO A 176 12.06 -7.21 8.58
N ARG A 177 12.58 -6.06 8.10
CA ARG A 177 12.78 -4.86 8.94
C ARG A 177 11.45 -4.28 9.44
N HIS A 178 10.35 -4.48 8.73
CA HIS A 178 9.07 -3.88 9.08
C HIS A 178 7.83 -4.78 8.94
N GLU A 179 7.90 -5.88 8.17
CA GLU A 179 6.88 -6.93 8.11
C GLU A 179 5.46 -6.38 7.83
N LEU A 180 5.32 -5.45 6.87
CA LEU A 180 4.06 -4.79 6.53
C LEU A 180 3.04 -5.72 5.82
N TYR A 181 3.51 -6.87 5.37
CA TYR A 181 2.73 -8.06 5.05
C TYR A 181 3.37 -9.24 5.78
N ASP A 182 2.66 -9.75 6.79
CA ASP A 182 3.15 -10.82 7.67
C ASP A 182 2.09 -11.94 7.76
N PRO A 183 2.30 -13.07 7.07
CA PRO A 183 1.36 -14.18 7.11
C PRO A 183 1.07 -14.73 8.50
N LYS A 184 2.04 -14.66 9.43
CA LYS A 184 1.88 -15.12 10.82
C LYS A 184 0.96 -14.22 11.62
N ASN A 185 0.76 -12.97 11.17
CA ASN A 185 -0.09 -11.98 11.80
C ASN A 185 -1.22 -11.49 10.89
N GLY A 186 -1.73 -12.40 10.05
CA GLY A 186 -2.95 -12.16 9.28
C GLY A 186 -2.73 -11.54 7.91
N GLY A 187 -1.49 -11.28 7.49
CA GLY A 187 -1.17 -10.68 6.19
C GLY A 187 -0.84 -9.20 6.35
N GLY A 188 -1.41 -8.34 5.50
CA GLY A 188 -1.15 -6.91 5.55
C GLY A 188 -1.44 -6.17 4.26
N LEU A 189 -0.60 -5.20 3.95
CA LEU A 189 -0.73 -4.36 2.78
C LEU A 189 -0.34 -5.13 1.51
N TRP A 190 -1.23 -5.15 0.52
CA TRP A 190 -0.98 -5.84 -0.75
C TRP A 190 -1.60 -5.12 -1.95
N VAL A 191 -0.86 -5.07 -3.05
CA VAL A 191 -1.33 -4.57 -4.36
C VAL A 191 -1.07 -5.64 -5.40
N GLY A 192 -2.15 -6.27 -5.84
CA GLY A 192 -2.13 -7.46 -6.69
C GLY A 192 -2.83 -7.32 -8.02
N LYS A 193 -3.20 -6.10 -8.41
CA LYS A 193 -3.64 -5.76 -9.77
C LYS A 193 -3.49 -4.27 -10.02
N ARG A 194 -3.45 -3.89 -11.30
CA ARG A 194 -3.57 -2.50 -11.74
C ARG A 194 -4.91 -1.91 -11.30
N TYR A 195 -4.96 -0.59 -11.16
CA TYR A 195 -6.22 0.13 -10.96
C TYR A 195 -6.88 0.45 -12.31
N ALA A 196 -6.99 -0.57 -13.16
CA ALA A 196 -7.51 -0.52 -14.51
C ALA A 196 -8.44 -1.72 -14.75
N ALA A 197 -9.21 -1.69 -15.83
CA ALA A 197 -10.20 -2.73 -16.15
C ALA A 197 -9.56 -4.11 -16.42
N GLY A 198 -8.28 -4.16 -16.80
CA GLY A 198 -7.57 -5.40 -17.11
C GLY A 198 -6.10 -5.40 -16.71
N GLY A 199 -5.41 -6.49 -17.03
CA GLY A 199 -3.99 -6.70 -16.77
C GLY A 199 -3.71 -7.93 -15.91
N ARG A 200 -2.42 -8.20 -15.70
CA ARG A 200 -1.94 -9.31 -14.86
C ARG A 200 -2.52 -9.21 -13.44
N ARG A 201 -2.95 -10.36 -12.92
CA ARG A 201 -3.31 -10.54 -11.50
C ARG A 201 -2.13 -11.14 -10.73
N TYR A 202 -1.95 -10.66 -9.51
CA TYR A 202 -0.94 -11.07 -8.54
C TYR A 202 -1.54 -11.00 -7.13
N PRO A 203 -2.61 -11.76 -6.84
CA PRO A 203 -3.41 -11.55 -5.63
C PRO A 203 -2.62 -11.88 -4.35
N ASP A 204 -3.09 -11.39 -3.21
CA ASP A 204 -2.44 -11.70 -1.94
C ASP A 204 -2.45 -13.23 -1.71
N PRO A 205 -1.34 -13.81 -1.22
CA PRO A 205 -1.19 -15.26 -1.13
C PRO A 205 -2.05 -15.92 -0.05
N MET A 206 -2.62 -15.16 0.89
CA MET A 206 -3.42 -15.74 1.98
C MET A 206 -4.89 -15.83 1.65
N LYS A 207 -5.46 -14.80 0.99
CA LYS A 207 -6.91 -14.68 0.78
C LYS A 207 -7.28 -14.47 -0.68
N GLY A 208 -6.33 -14.30 -1.59
CA GLY A 208 -6.61 -14.08 -3.00
C GLY A 208 -7.17 -12.68 -3.31
N ILE A 209 -7.08 -11.74 -2.36
CA ILE A 209 -7.59 -10.38 -2.43
C ILE A 209 -6.63 -9.53 -3.27
N SER A 210 -7.19 -8.76 -4.21
CA SER A 210 -6.38 -8.00 -5.16
C SER A 210 -5.80 -6.69 -4.60
N HIS A 211 -6.49 -6.04 -3.65
CA HIS A 211 -6.00 -4.85 -2.95
C HIS A 211 -6.35 -5.02 -1.49
N ALA A 212 -5.43 -5.57 -0.72
CA ALA A 212 -5.70 -6.03 0.63
C ALA A 212 -5.03 -5.16 1.67
N ALA A 213 -5.62 -5.08 2.84
CA ALA A 213 -5.02 -4.49 4.02
C ALA A 213 -5.56 -5.14 5.30
N THR A 214 -4.80 -4.97 6.37
CA THR A 214 -5.25 -5.15 7.75
C THR A 214 -5.06 -3.82 8.49
N THR A 215 -5.91 -3.50 9.47
CA THR A 215 -5.76 -2.25 10.24
C THR A 215 -4.50 -2.25 11.10
N ASP A 216 -4.06 -3.41 11.60
CA ASP A 216 -2.76 -3.55 12.27
C ASP A 216 -1.61 -3.03 11.41
N GLN A 217 -1.54 -3.47 10.15
CA GLN A 217 -0.43 -3.13 9.26
C GLN A 217 -0.53 -1.72 8.71
N ILE A 218 -1.74 -1.16 8.59
CA ILE A 218 -1.93 0.26 8.31
C ILE A 218 -1.41 1.11 9.48
N CYS A 219 -1.76 0.77 10.72
CA CYS A 219 -1.23 1.48 11.89
C CYS A 219 0.29 1.38 11.95
N ARG A 220 0.87 0.20 11.71
CA ARG A 220 2.33 -0.01 11.64
C ARG A 220 2.99 0.82 10.55
N TYR A 221 2.39 0.90 9.36
CA TYR A 221 2.89 1.73 8.27
C TYR A 221 3.05 3.19 8.72
N PHE A 222 1.99 3.78 9.29
CA PHE A 222 2.02 5.17 9.73
C PHE A 222 2.88 5.38 10.98
N TYR A 223 2.99 4.39 11.87
CA TYR A 223 3.88 4.44 13.02
C TYR A 223 5.35 4.49 12.58
N LEU A 224 5.75 3.62 11.66
CA LEU A 224 7.10 3.64 11.09
C LEU A 224 7.36 4.95 10.35
N LEU A 225 6.38 5.42 9.57
CA LEU A 225 6.47 6.68 8.83
C LEU A 225 6.67 7.88 9.77
N ALA A 226 5.85 8.00 10.82
CA ALA A 226 5.91 9.09 11.80
C ALA A 226 7.26 9.14 12.54
N ASN A 227 7.92 8.00 12.71
CA ASN A 227 9.20 7.89 13.38
C ASN A 227 10.41 7.95 12.43
N GLY A 228 10.21 8.21 11.13
CA GLY A 228 11.32 8.27 10.16
C GLY A 228 11.93 6.89 9.83
N ARG A 229 11.14 5.81 9.94
CA ARG A 229 11.63 4.43 9.89
C ARG A 229 10.98 3.59 8.80
N LEU A 230 10.09 4.18 8.00
CA LEU A 230 9.54 3.51 6.84
C LEU A 230 10.52 3.68 5.67
N VAL A 231 11.17 2.58 5.25
CA VAL A 231 12.29 2.55 4.30
C VAL A 231 13.56 3.21 4.87
N SER A 232 13.51 4.52 5.12
CA SER A 232 14.56 5.32 5.79
C SER A 232 13.98 6.64 6.33
N PRO A 233 14.76 7.43 7.10
CA PRO A 233 14.35 8.78 7.50
C PRO A 233 14.04 9.71 6.32
N GLU A 234 14.91 9.75 5.31
CA GLU A 234 14.74 10.61 4.13
C GLU A 234 13.50 10.20 3.32
N SER A 235 13.33 8.90 3.08
CA SER A 235 12.14 8.41 2.37
C SER A 235 10.86 8.64 3.17
N SER A 236 10.90 8.50 4.49
CA SER A 236 9.74 8.79 5.34
C SER A 236 9.31 10.24 5.23
N GLU A 237 10.25 11.19 5.27
CA GLU A 237 9.96 12.62 5.09
C GLU A 237 9.33 12.90 3.72
N LYS A 238 9.90 12.33 2.64
CA LYS A 238 9.33 12.48 1.29
C LYS A 238 7.93 11.87 1.20
N MET A 239 7.71 10.69 1.76
CA MET A 239 6.39 10.04 1.80
C MET A 239 5.35 10.88 2.54
N MET A 240 5.73 11.49 3.67
CA MET A 240 4.88 12.43 4.41
C MET A 240 4.46 13.62 3.53
N SER A 241 5.36 14.16 2.70
CA SER A 241 5.05 15.26 1.78
C SER A 241 3.99 14.92 0.71
N TYR A 242 3.84 13.63 0.36
CA TYR A 242 2.78 13.20 -0.56
C TYR A 242 1.44 12.96 0.13
N LEU A 243 1.47 12.58 1.42
CA LEU A 243 0.29 12.24 2.22
C LEU A 243 -0.38 13.45 2.88
N VAL A 244 0.38 14.51 3.15
CA VAL A 244 -0.13 15.75 3.73
C VAL A 244 -1.10 16.48 2.79
N ASP A 245 -1.94 17.34 3.35
CA ASP A 245 -2.91 18.18 2.63
C ASP A 245 -3.75 17.37 1.62
N PRO A 246 -4.60 16.44 2.11
CA PRO A 246 -5.39 15.57 1.24
C PRO A 246 -6.40 16.39 0.43
N GLU A 247 -6.51 16.09 -0.87
CA GLU A 247 -7.40 16.83 -1.78
C GLU A 247 -8.81 16.21 -1.89
N LEU A 248 -9.14 15.28 -0.98
CA LEU A 248 -10.43 14.60 -0.92
C LEU A 248 -11.01 14.70 0.50
N HIS A 249 -11.96 15.60 0.70
CA HIS A 249 -12.55 15.94 2.01
C HIS A 249 -13.77 15.08 2.40
N HIS A 250 -13.74 13.79 2.04
CA HIS A 250 -14.71 12.77 2.45
C HIS A 250 -14.16 11.91 3.61
N LYS A 251 -15.02 11.11 4.25
CA LYS A 251 -14.64 10.17 5.33
C LYS A 251 -13.97 10.89 6.51
N PHE A 252 -12.80 10.45 7.00
CA PHE A 252 -12.15 11.05 8.17
C PHE A 252 -11.88 12.54 7.98
N VAL A 253 -11.41 12.95 6.79
CA VAL A 253 -11.08 14.37 6.52
C VAL A 253 -12.32 15.25 6.68
N ASN A 254 -13.50 14.78 6.27
CA ASN A 254 -14.74 15.55 6.47
C ASN A 254 -14.99 15.90 7.95
N THR A 255 -14.73 14.94 8.83
CA THR A 255 -14.91 15.12 10.27
C THR A 255 -13.79 15.97 10.85
N LEU A 256 -12.54 15.69 10.46
CA LEU A 256 -11.36 16.42 10.92
C LEU A 256 -11.38 17.90 10.53
N ASP A 257 -11.89 18.25 9.35
CA ASP A 257 -12.09 19.65 8.94
C ASP A 257 -12.96 20.44 9.93
N ARG A 258 -13.86 19.76 10.66
CA ARG A 258 -14.74 20.35 11.66
C ARG A 258 -14.14 20.32 13.07
N VAL A 259 -13.62 19.15 13.50
CA VAL A 259 -13.21 18.94 14.91
C VAL A 259 -11.75 19.28 15.16
N ALA A 260 -10.91 19.28 14.12
CA ALA A 260 -9.48 19.54 14.16
C ALA A 260 -9.01 20.42 12.98
N PRO A 261 -9.63 21.60 12.73
CA PRO A 261 -9.40 22.41 11.51
C PRO A 261 -7.96 22.94 11.36
N ARG A 262 -7.15 22.86 12.42
CA ARG A 262 -5.73 23.30 12.42
C ARG A 262 -4.75 22.14 12.37
N ALA A 263 -5.22 20.90 12.39
CA ALA A 263 -4.36 19.74 12.37
C ALA A 263 -3.77 19.51 10.98
N LYS A 264 -2.49 19.15 10.95
CA LYS A 264 -1.88 18.54 9.78
C LYS A 264 -2.37 17.10 9.69
N VAL A 265 -2.88 16.74 8.51
CA VAL A 265 -3.48 15.43 8.26
C VAL A 265 -2.73 14.75 7.13
N TYR A 266 -2.10 13.61 7.42
CA TYR A 266 -1.43 12.75 6.44
C TYR A 266 -2.31 11.53 6.18
N ARG A 267 -2.85 11.38 4.97
CA ARG A 267 -4.04 10.53 4.80
C ARG A 267 -4.12 9.77 3.48
N LYS A 268 -4.75 8.60 3.51
CA LYS A 268 -5.20 7.88 2.30
C LYS A 268 -6.56 7.18 2.48
N SER A 269 -7.50 7.45 1.56
CA SER A 269 -8.77 6.72 1.48
C SER A 269 -8.86 5.66 0.37
N GLY A 270 -9.81 4.75 0.51
CA GLY A 270 -10.32 3.85 -0.53
C GLY A 270 -11.84 3.83 -0.59
N SER A 271 -12.39 3.66 -1.80
CA SER A 271 -13.80 3.37 -2.06
C SER A 271 -13.91 2.44 -3.27
N TRP A 272 -14.73 1.40 -3.19
CA TRP A 272 -15.14 0.58 -4.32
C TRP A 272 -16.38 -0.23 -3.97
N SER A 273 -17.51 0.01 -4.66
CA SER A 273 -18.79 -0.63 -4.33
C SER A 273 -19.10 -0.42 -2.83
N VAL A 274 -19.31 -1.51 -2.07
CA VAL A 274 -19.56 -1.49 -0.62
C VAL A 274 -18.29 -1.45 0.23
N TYR A 275 -17.09 -1.44 -0.37
CA TYR A 275 -15.82 -1.43 0.36
C TYR A 275 -15.31 0.00 0.53
N HIS A 276 -15.20 0.43 1.77
CA HIS A 276 -14.71 1.74 2.16
C HIS A 276 -13.52 1.59 3.10
N ALA A 277 -12.53 2.46 2.92
CA ALA A 277 -11.34 2.47 3.74
C ALA A 277 -10.86 3.91 3.95
N ASP A 278 -10.27 4.19 5.10
CA ASP A 278 -9.56 5.43 5.35
C ASP A 278 -8.49 5.24 6.43
N CYS A 279 -7.41 6.00 6.32
CA CYS A 279 -6.37 6.07 7.35
C CYS A 279 -5.75 7.46 7.39
N ALA A 280 -5.40 7.92 8.59
CA ALA A 280 -4.82 9.23 8.82
C ALA A 280 -3.82 9.21 9.99
N LEU A 281 -2.73 9.95 9.85
CA LEU A 281 -1.93 10.48 10.95
C LEU A 281 -2.33 11.95 11.13
N VAL A 282 -2.70 12.33 12.35
CA VAL A 282 -3.24 13.66 12.69
C VAL A 282 -2.34 14.31 13.73
N GLN A 283 -1.87 15.53 13.42
CA GLN A 283 -0.88 16.24 14.22
C GLN A 283 -1.24 17.72 14.42
N ASP A 284 -1.33 18.17 15.66
CA ASP A 284 -1.32 19.57 16.08
C ASP A 284 -0.72 19.69 17.49
N ALA A 285 -0.98 20.80 18.20
CA ALA A 285 -0.46 21.00 19.56
C ALA A 285 -1.07 20.03 20.59
N ASP A 286 -2.29 19.54 20.35
CA ASP A 286 -3.07 18.71 21.27
C ASP A 286 -3.24 17.26 20.77
N ARG A 287 -2.97 17.03 19.48
CA ARG A 287 -3.16 15.76 18.78
C ARG A 287 -1.84 15.24 18.24
N ASN A 288 -1.57 13.97 18.52
CA ASN A 288 -0.60 13.18 17.77
C ASN A 288 -1.11 11.74 17.78
N TYR A 289 -1.79 11.31 16.72
CA TYR A 289 -2.38 9.97 16.69
C TYR A 289 -2.56 9.45 15.26
N ILE A 290 -2.65 8.12 15.14
CA ILE A 290 -2.97 7.41 13.90
C ILE A 290 -4.35 6.78 14.03
N MET A 291 -5.20 6.92 13.02
CA MET A 291 -6.46 6.18 12.94
C MET A 291 -6.65 5.52 11.59
N THR A 292 -7.35 4.38 11.60
CA THR A 292 -7.71 3.64 10.39
C THR A 292 -9.04 2.91 10.54
N ALA A 293 -9.79 2.81 9.45
CA ALA A 293 -11.02 2.03 9.38
C ALA A 293 -11.15 1.33 8.01
N LEU A 294 -11.56 0.07 8.04
CA LEU A 294 -11.95 -0.73 6.89
C LEU A 294 -13.41 -1.19 7.09
N VAL A 295 -14.28 -0.89 6.13
CA VAL A 295 -15.73 -1.12 6.22
C VAL A 295 -16.25 -1.77 4.95
N GLU A 296 -16.98 -2.87 5.09
CA GLU A 296 -17.75 -3.51 4.01
C GLU A 296 -19.26 -3.28 4.26
N ASP A 297 -19.76 -2.13 3.81
CA ASP A 297 -21.17 -1.74 3.91
C ASP A 297 -21.48 -0.61 2.89
N PRO A 298 -22.66 -0.58 2.23
CA PRO A 298 -23.06 0.52 1.36
C PRO A 298 -23.03 1.91 2.01
N ALA A 299 -23.24 1.99 3.33
CA ALA A 299 -23.15 3.22 4.11
C ALA A 299 -21.72 3.48 4.66
N GLY A 300 -20.72 2.73 4.19
CA GLY A 300 -19.37 2.72 4.76
C GLY A 300 -18.69 4.10 4.77
N GLU A 301 -18.98 4.97 3.80
CA GLU A 301 -18.47 6.34 3.84
C GLU A 301 -19.00 7.13 5.06
N GLN A 302 -20.31 7.07 5.30
CA GLN A 302 -20.96 7.75 6.42
C GLN A 302 -20.48 7.17 7.75
N ILE A 303 -20.39 5.84 7.83
CA ILE A 303 -19.85 5.14 9.00
C ILE A 303 -18.44 5.64 9.33
N ILE A 304 -17.55 5.79 8.34
CA ILE A 304 -16.18 6.26 8.59
C ILE A 304 -16.16 7.72 9.07
N ARG A 305 -17.08 8.59 8.61
CA ARG A 305 -17.19 9.97 9.12
C ARG A 305 -17.51 9.99 10.62
N GLU A 306 -18.52 9.21 11.01
CA GLU A 306 -18.95 9.10 12.40
C GLU A 306 -17.89 8.44 13.30
N LEU A 307 -17.21 7.39 12.79
CA LEU A 307 -16.07 6.79 13.45
C LEU A 307 -14.95 7.80 13.69
N GLY A 308 -14.68 8.69 12.73
CA GLY A 308 -13.67 9.74 12.88
C GLY A 308 -13.90 10.62 14.11
N GLU A 309 -15.16 10.96 14.42
CA GLU A 309 -15.49 11.81 15.58
C GLU A 309 -15.33 11.04 16.91
N VAL A 310 -15.65 9.74 16.90
CA VAL A 310 -15.46 8.87 18.05
C VAL A 310 -13.97 8.64 18.32
N MET A 311 -13.20 8.33 17.28
CA MET A 311 -11.78 8.02 17.39
C MET A 311 -10.94 9.25 17.72
N ASP A 312 -11.24 10.43 17.16
CA ASP A 312 -10.58 11.70 17.53
C ASP A 312 -10.76 11.99 19.02
N ARG A 313 -11.99 11.83 19.56
CA ARG A 313 -12.24 12.02 21.00
C ARG A 313 -11.50 11.01 21.87
N LEU A 314 -11.47 9.74 21.47
CA LEU A 314 -10.76 8.70 22.21
C LEU A 314 -9.25 8.94 22.24
N ALA A 315 -8.66 9.43 21.14
CA ALA A 315 -7.23 9.73 21.06
C ALA A 315 -6.81 10.95 21.87
N GLN A 316 -7.75 11.79 22.30
CA GLN A 316 -7.50 12.96 23.15
C GLN A 316 -7.61 12.66 24.65
N ASN A 317 -8.14 11.49 25.04
CA ASN A 317 -8.33 11.09 26.43
C ASN A 317 -7.19 10.17 26.94
#